data_AF-A0ABD5ENL8-F1
#
_entry.id   AF-A0ABD5ENL8-F1
#
_cell.length_a   1.000
_cell.length_b   1.000
_cell.length_c   1.000
_cell.angle_alpha   90.00
_cell.angle_beta   90.00
_cell.angle_gamma   90.00
#
_symmetry.space_group_name_H-M   'P 1'
#
loop_
_entity.id
_entity.type
_entity.pdbx_description
1 polymer ?
#
loop_
_entity_poly.entity_id
_entity_poly.type
_entity_poly.pdbx_seq_one_letter_code
_entity_poly.pdbx_strand_id
1 'polypeptide(L)'
;MRLSAAVSRRRRARSAPTMRAWAGAWLRQGEVFGLSPEDVDFRRGLLRIRRQVQLLDGRLYFTLPKGGKTRVADMPSSVASALAEYFMEYPAVEVELPWGGPEPDHAREKFPLIPTTTYGNAIRANIFNVDGWKPTLAAAEVIPVRKQGGRWKASCKDSFHMLRHT
;
A
#
# COMPACT_ATOMS: atom_id res chain seq x y z
N MET A 1 16.71 5.82 38.29
CA MET A 1 17.64 5.37 37.24
C MET A 1 16.88 4.35 36.38
N ARG A 2 16.15 4.83 35.37
CA ARG A 2 16.42 4.70 33.93
C ARG A 2 16.25 3.27 33.37
N LEU A 3 15.31 3.19 32.42
CA LEU A 3 15.21 2.31 31.24
C LEU A 3 14.17 1.17 31.29
N SER A 4 12.97 1.46 30.77
CA SER A 4 12.38 0.61 29.72
C SER A 4 11.43 1.43 28.85
N ALA A 5 11.98 2.47 28.22
CA ALA A 5 11.34 3.15 27.10
C ALA A 5 11.67 2.36 25.81
N ALA A 6 11.17 1.13 25.68
CA ALA A 6 11.46 0.27 24.52
C ALA A 6 10.23 -0.45 23.93
N VAL A 7 9.03 -0.31 24.53
CA VAL A 7 7.80 -0.96 24.03
C VAL A 7 6.94 -0.02 23.14
N SER A 8 7.40 1.20 22.86
CA SER A 8 6.58 2.26 22.25
C SER A 8 6.85 2.59 20.76
N ARG A 9 7.72 1.88 20.03
CA ARG A 9 8.11 2.31 18.66
C ARG A 9 7.74 1.41 17.46
N ARG A 10 7.05 0.28 17.64
CA ARG A 10 6.66 -0.64 16.53
C ARG A 10 5.17 -0.59 16.14
N ARG A 11 4.58 0.59 16.00
CA ARG A 11 3.18 0.76 15.52
C ARG A 11 3.03 1.78 14.39
N ARG A 12 4.02 1.89 13.51
CA ARG A 12 3.88 2.66 12.25
C ARG A 12 3.79 1.66 11.11
N ALA A 13 2.89 1.91 10.17
CA ALA A 13 2.56 1.04 9.04
C ALA A 13 3.83 0.38 8.45
N ARG A 14 3.80 -0.94 8.28
CA ARG A 14 4.95 -1.82 7.96
C ARG A 14 5.82 -1.43 6.75
N SER A 15 5.53 -0.37 5.98
CA SER A 15 6.25 -0.09 4.71
C SER A 15 5.96 1.25 4.03
N ALA A 16 5.62 2.31 4.76
CA ALA A 16 5.31 3.58 4.10
C ALA A 16 6.46 4.16 3.22
N PRO A 17 7.76 4.03 3.58
CA PRO A 17 8.87 4.40 2.70
C PRO A 17 8.99 3.49 1.46
N THR A 18 8.87 2.18 1.62
CA THR A 18 8.95 1.19 0.52
C THR A 18 7.81 1.39 -0.49
N MET A 19 6.59 1.65 0.00
CA MET A 19 5.45 1.92 -0.88
C MET A 19 5.59 3.23 -1.66
N ARG A 20 6.43 4.19 -1.21
CA ARG A 20 6.74 5.39 -1.98
C ARG A 20 7.51 5.06 -3.26
N ALA A 21 8.45 4.11 -3.19
CA ALA A 21 9.15 3.62 -4.38
C ALA A 21 8.16 2.97 -5.37
N TRP A 22 7.18 2.23 -4.85
CA TRP A 22 6.17 1.56 -5.67
C TRP A 22 5.16 2.54 -6.30
N ALA A 23 4.89 3.67 -5.65
CA ALA A 23 4.08 4.76 -6.22
C ALA A 23 4.71 5.35 -7.49
N GLY A 24 6.05 5.40 -7.55
CA GLY A 24 6.81 5.86 -8.71
C GLY A 24 6.77 4.89 -9.91
N ALA A 25 6.38 3.63 -9.71
CA ALA A 25 6.22 2.63 -10.78
C ALA A 25 4.84 2.68 -11.47
N TRP A 26 4.23 3.86 -11.57
CA TRP A 26 2.94 4.06 -12.27
C TRP A 26 1.75 3.27 -11.69
N LEU A 27 1.86 2.78 -10.46
CA LEU A 27 0.79 2.04 -9.80
C LEU A 27 -0.19 2.99 -9.12
N ARG A 28 -1.48 2.68 -9.21
CA ARG A 28 -2.48 3.33 -8.33
C ARG A 28 -2.33 2.77 -6.92
N GLN A 29 -2.64 3.58 -5.92
CA GLN A 29 -2.58 3.17 -4.52
C GLN A 29 -3.32 1.85 -4.23
N GLY A 30 -4.53 1.67 -4.78
CA GLY A 30 -5.27 0.42 -4.64
C GLY A 30 -4.58 -0.77 -5.32
N GLU A 31 -3.93 -0.56 -6.46
CA GLU A 31 -3.18 -1.59 -7.21
C GLU A 31 -1.97 -2.05 -6.38
N VAL A 32 -1.28 -1.12 -5.72
CA VAL A 32 -0.22 -1.43 -4.76
C VAL A 32 -0.76 -2.33 -3.63
N PHE A 33 -1.90 -1.96 -3.04
CA PHE A 33 -2.48 -2.74 -1.95
C PHE A 33 -3.00 -4.12 -2.38
N GLY A 34 -3.29 -4.30 -3.67
CA GLY A 34 -3.70 -5.57 -4.24
C GLY A 34 -2.56 -6.44 -4.74
N LEU A 35 -1.29 -5.99 -4.65
CA LEU A 35 -0.17 -6.72 -5.22
C LEU A 35 0.11 -8.01 -4.44
N SER A 36 0.28 -9.11 -5.18
CA SER A 36 0.59 -10.44 -4.66
C SER A 36 1.96 -10.93 -5.18
N PRO A 37 2.66 -11.87 -4.51
CA PRO A 37 3.94 -12.37 -5.00
C PRO A 37 3.89 -12.91 -6.43
N GLU A 38 2.79 -13.54 -6.82
CA GLU A 38 2.57 -14.04 -8.19
C GLU A 38 2.48 -12.94 -9.25
N ASP A 39 2.27 -11.68 -8.85
CA ASP A 39 2.25 -10.54 -9.77
C ASP A 39 3.66 -10.04 -10.14
N VAL A 40 4.70 -10.49 -9.43
CA VAL A 40 6.06 -9.95 -9.54
C VAL A 40 6.94 -10.87 -10.38
N ASP A 41 7.42 -10.37 -11.51
CA ASP A 41 8.36 -11.07 -12.39
C ASP A 41 9.74 -10.43 -12.27
N PHE A 42 10.51 -10.82 -11.26
CA PHE A 42 11.87 -10.30 -11.02
C PHE A 42 12.82 -10.57 -12.20
N ARG A 43 12.63 -11.68 -12.92
CA ARG A 43 13.49 -12.05 -14.05
C ARG A 43 13.28 -11.10 -15.22
N ARG A 44 12.03 -10.79 -15.54
CA ARG A 44 11.69 -9.91 -16.67
C ARG A 44 11.63 -8.43 -16.28
N GLY A 45 11.68 -8.12 -14.99
CA GLY A 45 11.51 -6.76 -14.49
C GLY A 45 10.10 -6.24 -14.76
N LEU A 46 9.06 -7.06 -14.52
CA LEU A 46 7.67 -6.70 -14.82
C LEU A 46 6.75 -6.91 -13.61
N LEU A 47 5.73 -6.05 -13.49
CA LEU A 47 4.61 -6.19 -12.57
C LEU A 47 3.33 -6.47 -13.35
N ARG A 48 2.64 -7.57 -13.00
CA ARG A 48 1.30 -7.91 -13.52
C ARG A 48 0.23 -7.34 -12.61
N ILE A 49 -0.43 -6.27 -13.05
CA ILE A 49 -1.43 -5.57 -12.27
C ILE A 49 -2.77 -6.24 -12.55
N ARG A 50 -3.14 -7.19 -11.68
CA ARG A 50 -4.35 -8.01 -11.83
C ARG A 50 -5.53 -7.54 -11.00
N ARG A 51 -5.26 -6.87 -9.88
CA ARG A 51 -6.27 -6.48 -8.90
C ARG A 51 -5.90 -5.19 -8.18
N GLN A 52 -6.88 -4.56 -7.57
CA GLN A 52 -6.70 -3.48 -6.61
C GLN A 52 -7.57 -3.72 -5.38
N VAL A 53 -7.15 -3.18 -4.23
CA VAL A 53 -8.00 -3.07 -3.05
C VAL A 53 -8.70 -1.71 -3.09
N GLN A 54 -10.04 -1.74 -3.09
CA GLN A 54 -10.87 -0.55 -3.12
C GLN A 54 -11.73 -0.45 -1.85
N LEU A 55 -11.84 0.76 -1.29
CA LEU A 55 -12.75 1.06 -0.19
C LEU A 55 -14.04 1.65 -0.77
N LEU A 56 -15.16 0.95 -0.63
CA LEU A 56 -16.50 1.36 -1.05
C LEU A 56 -17.45 1.24 0.14
N ASP A 57 -18.19 2.29 0.47
CA ASP A 57 -19.16 2.32 1.58
C ASP A 57 -18.62 1.74 2.91
N GLY A 58 -17.35 2.05 3.21
CA GLY A 58 -16.67 1.62 4.44
C GLY A 58 -16.18 0.16 4.43
N ARG A 59 -16.38 -0.58 3.34
CA ARG A 59 -15.96 -1.98 3.16
C ARG A 59 -14.89 -2.10 2.08
N LEU A 60 -14.04 -3.13 2.21
CA LEU A 60 -12.95 -3.39 1.28
C LEU A 60 -13.36 -4.47 0.27
N TYR A 61 -12.97 -4.26 -0.98
CA TYR A 61 -13.25 -5.15 -2.11
C TYR A 61 -11.98 -5.35 -2.93
N PHE A 62 -11.82 -6.54 -3.50
CA PHE A 62 -10.92 -6.73 -4.63
C PHE A 62 -11.63 -6.32 -5.91
N THR A 63 -11.00 -5.48 -6.71
CA THR A 63 -11.58 -5.04 -7.98
C THR A 63 -10.56 -5.12 -9.09
N LEU A 64 -11.01 -5.20 -10.35
CA LEU A 64 -10.11 -5.04 -11.48
C LEU A 64 -9.47 -3.66 -11.43
N PRO A 65 -8.23 -3.51 -11.93
CA PRO A 65 -7.58 -2.21 -12.03
C PRO A 65 -8.47 -1.21 -12.75
N LYS A 66 -8.31 0.09 -12.44
CA LYS A 66 -9.16 1.13 -13.04
C LYS A 66 -9.10 1.02 -14.57
N GLY A 67 -10.28 0.87 -15.19
CA GLY A 67 -10.44 0.52 -16.61
C GLY A 67 -10.97 -0.90 -16.83
N GLY A 68 -11.14 -1.69 -15.76
CA GLY A 68 -11.77 -3.01 -15.82
C GLY A 68 -10.91 -4.06 -16.53
N LYS A 69 -9.60 -3.85 -16.63
CA LYS A 69 -8.67 -4.74 -17.34
C LYS A 69 -7.36 -4.87 -16.58
N THR A 70 -6.77 -6.06 -16.65
CA THR A 70 -5.41 -6.29 -16.17
C THR A 70 -4.41 -5.59 -17.10
N ARG A 71 -3.25 -5.25 -16.57
CA ARG A 71 -2.18 -4.62 -17.36
C ARG A 71 -0.81 -5.05 -16.84
N VAL A 72 0.21 -4.85 -17.65
CA VAL A 72 1.61 -5.02 -17.24
C VAL A 72 2.26 -3.64 -17.09
N ALA A 73 3.13 -3.50 -16.10
CA ALA A 73 3.97 -2.32 -15.93
C ALA A 73 5.43 -2.75 -15.79
N ASP A 74 6.34 -1.93 -16.28
CA ASP A 74 7.76 -2.12 -16.05
C ASP A 74 8.08 -1.95 -14.56
N MET A 75 8.98 -2.78 -14.06
CA MET A 75 9.50 -2.74 -12.70
C MET A 75 10.94 -2.21 -12.74
N PRO A 76 11.17 -0.92 -12.43
CA PRO A 76 12.51 -0.39 -12.30
C PRO A 76 13.33 -1.20 -11.29
N SER A 77 14.64 -1.27 -11.49
CA SER A 77 15.55 -1.99 -10.59
C SER A 77 15.45 -1.53 -9.13
N SER A 78 15.25 -0.23 -8.89
CA SER A 78 15.02 0.32 -7.56
C SER A 78 13.77 -0.25 -6.88
N VAL A 79 12.71 -0.49 -7.64
CA VAL A 79 11.46 -1.09 -7.15
C VAL A 79 11.63 -2.59 -6.92
N ALA A 80 12.36 -3.28 -7.81
CA ALA A 80 12.70 -4.68 -7.64
C ALA A 80 13.50 -4.91 -6.35
N SER A 81 14.55 -4.10 -6.09
CA SER A 81 15.32 -4.18 -4.84
C SER A 81 14.45 -3.92 -3.62
N ALA A 82 13.62 -2.88 -3.66
CA ALA A 82 12.70 -2.56 -2.56
C ALA A 82 11.67 -3.67 -2.28
N LEU A 83 11.17 -4.36 -3.32
CA LEU A 83 10.28 -5.51 -3.19
C LEU A 83 11.00 -6.73 -2.60
N ALA A 84 12.23 -7.00 -3.05
CA ALA A 84 13.03 -8.12 -2.55
C ALA A 84 13.36 -7.94 -1.06
N GLU A 85 13.79 -6.73 -0.66
CA GLU A 85 14.00 -6.38 0.76
C GLU A 85 12.72 -6.56 1.57
N TYR A 86 11.59 -6.10 1.04
CA TYR A 86 10.30 -6.25 1.71
C TYR A 86 9.92 -7.72 1.92
N PHE A 87 10.16 -8.60 0.94
CA PHE A 87 9.86 -10.04 1.07
C PHE A 87 10.70 -10.75 2.11
N MET A 88 11.94 -10.31 2.34
CA MET A 88 12.80 -10.90 3.37
C MET A 88 12.29 -10.60 4.79
N GLU A 89 11.66 -9.42 4.99
CA GLU A 89 11.19 -8.99 6.30
C GLU A 89 9.71 -9.31 6.55
N TYR A 90 8.90 -9.34 5.48
CA TYR A 90 7.45 -9.45 5.56
C TYR A 90 6.91 -10.50 4.59
N PRO A 91 6.58 -11.72 5.07
CA PRO A 91 5.92 -12.70 4.24
C PRO A 91 4.54 -12.21 3.81
N ALA A 92 4.14 -12.55 2.58
CA ALA A 92 2.81 -12.26 2.08
C ALA A 92 1.74 -12.97 2.94
N VAL A 93 0.60 -12.31 3.13
CA VAL A 93 -0.48 -12.80 4.00
C VAL A 93 -1.74 -13.01 3.18
N GLU A 94 -2.37 -14.17 3.35
CA GLU A 94 -3.65 -14.46 2.71
C GLU A 94 -4.75 -13.53 3.24
N VAL A 95 -5.42 -12.88 2.31
CA VAL A 95 -6.52 -11.96 2.58
C VAL A 95 -7.70 -12.35 1.71
N GLU A 96 -8.86 -12.46 2.34
CA GLU A 96 -10.13 -12.77 1.69
C GLU A 96 -11.02 -11.53 1.63
N LEU A 97 -11.39 -11.09 0.43
CA LEU A 97 -12.35 -10.00 0.22
C LEU A 97 -13.38 -10.38 -0.85
N PRO A 98 -14.58 -9.78 -0.83
CA PRO A 98 -15.49 -9.86 -1.96
C PRO A 98 -14.88 -9.22 -3.21
N TRP A 99 -15.11 -9.81 -4.37
CA TRP A 99 -14.73 -9.25 -5.66
C TRP A 99 -15.74 -8.19 -6.15
N GLY A 100 -15.33 -7.24 -6.98
CA GLY A 100 -16.22 -6.28 -7.62
C GLY A 100 -16.63 -5.09 -6.74
N GLY A 101 -17.77 -5.16 -6.07
CA GLY A 101 -18.42 -3.99 -5.48
C GLY A 101 -19.45 -4.29 -4.38
N PRO A 102 -20.22 -3.28 -3.93
CA PRO A 102 -21.19 -3.43 -2.84
C PRO A 102 -22.46 -4.19 -3.24
N GLU A 103 -22.60 -4.56 -4.52
CA GLU A 103 -23.74 -5.34 -4.99
C GLU A 103 -23.83 -6.71 -4.28
N PRO A 104 -25.03 -7.27 -4.10
CA PRO A 104 -25.20 -8.59 -3.51
C PRO A 104 -24.53 -9.69 -4.37
N ASP A 105 -24.21 -10.82 -3.73
CA ASP A 105 -23.77 -12.07 -4.37
C ASP A 105 -22.40 -12.08 -5.07
N HIS A 106 -21.51 -11.13 -4.77
CA HIS A 106 -20.13 -11.25 -5.24
C HIS A 106 -19.36 -12.40 -4.56
N ALA A 107 -18.67 -13.19 -5.38
CA ALA A 107 -17.75 -14.22 -4.91
C ALA A 107 -16.65 -13.59 -4.03
N ARG A 108 -16.26 -14.31 -2.99
CA ARG A 108 -15.11 -13.94 -2.16
C ARG A 108 -13.87 -14.66 -2.69
N GLU A 109 -12.81 -13.90 -2.87
CA GLU A 109 -11.54 -14.43 -3.37
C GLU A 109 -10.43 -14.23 -2.34
N LYS A 110 -9.51 -15.20 -2.30
CA LYS A 110 -8.36 -15.22 -1.39
C LYS A 110 -7.09 -15.02 -2.17
N PHE A 111 -6.28 -14.07 -1.71
CA PHE A 111 -4.98 -13.81 -2.30
C PHE A 111 -3.93 -13.52 -1.24
N PRO A 112 -2.69 -14.03 -1.41
CA PRO A 112 -1.58 -13.62 -0.57
C PRO A 112 -1.15 -12.21 -0.97
N LEU A 113 -1.47 -11.22 -0.14
CA LEU A 113 -1.10 -9.82 -0.38
C LEU A 113 0.29 -9.53 0.19
N ILE A 114 1.06 -8.77 -0.60
CA ILE A 114 2.37 -8.27 -0.20
C ILE A 114 2.19 -7.22 0.90
N PRO A 115 1.58 -6.05 0.65
CA PRO A 115 1.37 -5.07 1.71
C PRO A 115 0.12 -5.41 2.52
N THR A 116 0.32 -5.70 3.81
CA THR A 116 -0.77 -5.89 4.78
C THR A 116 -0.58 -5.03 6.02
N THR A 117 -1.66 -4.86 6.77
CA THR A 117 -1.61 -4.25 8.10
C THR A 117 -0.84 -5.14 9.08
N THR A 118 -0.48 -4.61 10.25
CA THR A 118 0.15 -5.41 11.32
C THR A 118 -0.68 -6.59 11.80
N TYR A 119 -1.99 -6.54 11.54
CA TYR A 119 -2.97 -7.57 11.91
C TYR A 119 -3.25 -8.55 10.78
N GLY A 120 -2.53 -8.49 9.65
CA GLY A 120 -2.72 -9.40 8.52
C GLY A 120 -3.91 -9.07 7.59
N ASN A 121 -4.57 -7.93 7.80
CA ASN A 121 -5.68 -7.49 6.95
C ASN A 121 -5.21 -6.64 5.77
N ALA A 122 -6.03 -6.57 4.71
CA ALA A 122 -5.89 -5.58 3.65
C ALA A 122 -5.80 -4.15 4.19
N ILE A 123 -5.04 -3.32 3.49
CA ILE A 123 -4.83 -1.93 3.88
C ILE A 123 -6.00 -1.06 3.41
N ARG A 124 -6.60 -0.33 4.35
CA ARG A 124 -7.58 0.72 4.05
C ARG A 124 -6.86 1.99 3.61
N ALA A 125 -7.16 2.48 2.41
CA ALA A 125 -6.49 3.64 1.81
C ALA A 125 -6.56 4.90 2.68
N ASN A 126 -7.72 5.20 3.28
CA ASN A 126 -7.90 6.36 4.15
C ASN A 126 -7.01 6.29 5.41
N ILE A 127 -6.97 5.13 6.08
CA ILE A 127 -6.12 4.91 7.26
C ILE A 127 -4.65 4.99 6.86
N PHE A 128 -4.24 4.34 5.77
CA PHE A 128 -2.87 4.42 5.27
C PHE A 128 -2.46 5.87 4.99
N ASN A 129 -3.33 6.66 4.36
CA ASN A 129 -3.01 8.06 4.06
C ASN A 129 -2.77 8.88 5.33
N VAL A 130 -3.54 8.66 6.39
CA VAL A 130 -3.44 9.43 7.65
C VAL A 130 -2.31 8.92 8.55
N ASP A 131 -2.12 7.61 8.66
CA ASP A 131 -1.28 6.97 9.68
C ASP A 131 0.00 6.31 9.14
N GLY A 132 0.07 6.11 7.83
CA GLY A 132 1.29 5.64 7.15
C GLY A 132 1.95 6.77 6.36
N TRP A 133 1.22 7.29 5.36
CA TRP A 133 1.74 8.20 4.35
C TRP A 133 2.15 9.56 4.90
N LYS A 134 1.24 10.28 5.55
CA LYS A 134 1.51 11.61 6.09
C LYS A 134 2.63 11.62 7.14
N PRO A 135 2.70 10.67 8.08
CA PRO A 135 3.85 10.53 8.97
C PRO A 135 5.18 10.35 8.22
N THR A 136 5.19 9.58 7.12
CA THR A 136 6.40 9.40 6.31
C THR A 136 6.81 10.67 5.58
N LEU A 137 5.85 11.41 5.02
CA LEU A 137 6.14 12.73 4.44
C LEU A 137 6.68 13.71 5.48
N ALA A 138 6.14 13.69 6.70
CA ALA A 138 6.62 14.54 7.79
C ALA A 138 8.00 14.14 8.29
N ALA A 139 8.28 12.83 8.36
CA ALA A 139 9.61 12.32 8.70
C ALA A 139 10.67 12.63 7.62
N ALA A 140 10.25 12.72 6.36
CA ALA A 140 11.07 13.18 5.25
C ALA A 140 11.06 14.72 5.09
N GLU A 141 10.52 15.45 6.07
CA GLU A 141 10.45 16.92 6.12
C GLU A 141 9.73 17.59 4.94
N VAL A 142 8.99 16.81 4.12
CA VAL A 142 8.19 17.30 3.00
C VAL A 142 6.99 18.12 3.49
N ILE A 143 6.42 17.73 4.63
CA ILE A 143 5.31 18.43 5.28
C ILE A 143 5.63 18.67 6.76
N PRO A 144 5.06 19.70 7.41
CA PRO A 144 5.25 19.90 8.83
C PRO A 144 4.63 18.74 9.64
N VAL A 145 5.27 18.41 10.76
CA VAL A 145 4.74 17.46 11.74
C VAL A 145 3.39 17.96 12.27
N ARG A 146 2.38 17.09 12.34
CA ARG A 146 1.08 17.47 12.91
C ARG A 146 1.22 17.82 14.39
N LYS A 147 0.50 18.86 14.82
CA LYS A 147 0.25 19.10 16.25
C LYS A 147 -0.60 17.96 16.82
N GLN A 148 -0.41 17.62 18.09
CA GLN A 148 -1.21 16.59 18.76
C GLN A 148 -2.70 16.96 18.71
N GLY A 149 -3.56 16.00 18.33
CA GLY A 149 -5.00 16.24 18.11
C GLY A 149 -5.36 17.04 16.85
N GLY A 150 -4.39 17.54 16.10
CA GLY A 150 -4.59 18.32 14.88
C GLY A 150 -4.71 17.47 13.61
N ARG A 151 -5.35 18.04 12.57
CA ARG A 151 -5.40 17.44 11.23
C ARG A 151 -4.07 17.63 10.50
N TRP A 152 -3.70 16.68 9.65
CA TRP A 152 -2.57 16.83 8.73
C TRP A 152 -2.84 17.98 7.75
N LYS A 153 -1.80 18.78 7.44
CA LYS A 153 -1.89 19.78 6.38
C LYS A 153 -2.20 19.09 5.04
N ALA A 154 -3.08 19.69 4.25
CA ALA A 154 -3.34 19.22 2.89
C ALA A 154 -2.03 19.30 2.09
N SER A 155 -1.70 18.22 1.38
CA SER A 155 -0.49 18.13 0.54
C SER A 155 -0.86 17.36 -0.73
N CYS A 156 -1.68 18.00 -1.57
CA CYS A 156 -2.20 17.38 -2.79
C CYS A 156 -1.05 16.94 -3.71
N LYS A 157 -0.03 17.80 -3.86
CA LYS A 157 1.18 17.57 -4.65
C LYS A 157 1.98 16.33 -4.20
N ASP A 158 1.94 16.03 -2.91
CA ASP A 158 2.68 14.90 -2.30
C ASP A 158 1.77 13.70 -2.02
N SER A 159 0.55 13.69 -2.59
CA SER A 159 -0.33 12.53 -2.46
C SER A 159 0.24 11.34 -3.23
N PHE A 160 -0.06 10.13 -2.78
CA PHE A 160 0.34 8.89 -3.46
C PHE A 160 -0.08 8.89 -4.96
N HIS A 161 -1.19 9.54 -5.27
CA HIS A 161 -1.68 9.68 -6.64
C HIS A 161 -0.81 10.59 -7.51
N MET A 162 -0.16 11.60 -6.93
CA MET A 162 0.64 12.57 -7.67
C MET A 162 2.07 12.10 -7.91
N LEU A 163 2.63 11.28 -7.02
CA LEU A 163 3.98 10.71 -7.19
C LEU A 163 4.13 9.77 -8.39
N ARG A 164 3.01 9.34 -9.00
CA ARG A 164 3.05 8.56 -10.25
C ARG A 164 3.32 9.42 -11.49
N HIS A 165 3.27 10.75 -11.36
CA HIS A 165 3.39 11.71 -12.46
C HIS A 165 4.66 12.57 -12.37
N THR A 166 5.56 12.23 -11.45
CA THR A 166 6.86 12.86 -11.23
C THR A 166 7.96 11.94 -11.69
#